data_AF-A0A0B1SE98-F1
#
_entry.id   AF-A0A0B1SE98-F1
#
_cell.length_a   1.000
_cell.length_b   1.000
_cell.length_c   1.000
_cell.angle_alpha   90.00
_cell.angle_beta   90.00
_cell.angle_gamma   90.00
#
_symmetry.space_group_name_H-M   'P 1'
#
loop_
_entity.id
_entity.type
_entity.pdbx_description
1 polymer ?
#
loop_
_entity_poly.entity_id
_entity_poly.type
_entity_poly.pdbx_seq_one_letter_code
_entity_poly.pdbx_strand_id
1 'polypeptide(L)'
;MSNVLYQSKPMVKRVTASTLPLMLDYDSSIQGDLDRSMYIQLFAMQPCADAKLAVCDGEAVGIGIARLLYNGELFIGPLYANTYVSWYVVN
;
A
#
# COMPACT_ATOMS: atom_id res chain seq x y z
N MET A 1 30.73 16.65 -13.83
CA MET A 1 29.57 16.69 -12.90
C MET A 1 29.01 15.28 -12.86
N SER A 2 28.97 14.65 -11.70
CA SER A 2 28.49 13.28 -11.52
C SER A 2 27.03 13.32 -11.08
N ASN A 3 26.11 12.78 -11.89
CA ASN A 3 24.70 12.66 -11.55
C ASN A 3 24.56 11.61 -10.44
N VAL A 4 24.04 12.00 -9.28
CA VAL A 4 23.71 11.06 -8.20
C VAL A 4 22.25 10.66 -8.37
N LEU A 5 22.00 9.37 -8.60
CA LEU A 5 20.65 8.80 -8.58
C LEU A 5 20.22 8.68 -7.12
N TYR A 6 19.23 9.47 -6.69
CA TYR A 6 18.67 9.34 -5.35
C TYR A 6 17.46 8.43 -5.37
N GLN A 7 17.48 7.36 -4.56
CA GLN A 7 16.33 6.50 -4.32
C GLN A 7 15.54 7.06 -3.14
N SER A 8 14.33 7.58 -3.38
CA SER A 8 13.44 7.94 -2.28
C SER A 8 13.03 6.68 -1.52
N LYS A 9 13.41 6.56 -0.24
CA LYS A 9 13.04 5.41 0.58
C LYS A 9 11.55 5.50 0.95
N PRO A 10 10.72 4.48 0.69
CA PRO A 10 9.32 4.52 1.06
C PRO A 10 9.13 4.52 2.58
N MET A 11 8.18 5.30 3.05
CA MET A 11 7.69 5.31 4.43
C MET A 11 6.50 4.36 4.54
N VAL A 12 6.57 3.41 5.47
CA VAL A 12 5.46 2.49 5.76
C VAL A 12 4.59 3.06 6.87
N LYS A 13 3.29 3.17 6.60
CA LYS A 13 2.27 3.66 7.53
C LYS A 13 1.27 2.55 7.84
N ARG A 14 0.68 2.58 9.04
CA ARG A 14 -0.53 1.81 9.33
C ARG A 14 -1.70 2.44 8.58
N VAL A 15 -2.59 1.60 8.06
CA VAL A 15 -3.84 2.06 7.46
C VAL A 15 -4.79 2.53 8.56
N THR A 16 -5.36 3.71 8.33
CA THR A 16 -6.28 4.44 9.21
C THR A 16 -7.40 5.02 8.35
N ALA A 17 -8.45 5.56 8.96
CA ALA A 17 -9.50 6.26 8.21
C ALA A 17 -8.95 7.39 7.30
N SER A 18 -7.86 8.05 7.71
CA SER A 18 -7.22 9.12 6.93
C SER A 18 -6.34 8.63 5.78
N THR A 19 -5.85 7.39 5.82
CA THR A 19 -4.98 6.83 4.77
C THR A 19 -5.69 5.80 3.90
N LEU A 20 -6.91 5.41 4.28
CA LEU A 20 -7.74 4.46 3.56
C LEU A 20 -8.02 4.90 2.10
N PRO A 21 -8.40 6.16 1.80
CA PRO A 21 -8.65 6.56 0.40
C PRO A 21 -7.44 6.30 -0.50
N LEU A 22 -6.24 6.68 -0.05
CA LEU A 22 -4.99 6.49 -0.79
C LEU A 22 -4.67 4.99 -1.02
N MET A 23 -5.04 4.13 -0.07
CA MET A 23 -4.92 2.68 -0.24
C MET A 23 -5.92 2.12 -1.26
N LEU A 24 -7.17 2.60 -1.25
CA LEU A 24 -8.20 2.16 -2.18
C LEU A 24 -7.89 2.61 -3.61
N ASP A 25 -7.43 3.85 -3.79
CA ASP A 25 -7.00 4.37 -5.08
C ASP A 25 -5.85 3.53 -5.66
N TYR A 26 -4.88 3.17 -4.80
CA TYR A 26 -3.78 2.30 -5.21
C TYR A 26 -4.25 0.89 -5.57
N ASP A 27 -5.15 0.28 -4.79
CA ASP A 27 -5.70 -1.05 -5.12
C ASP A 27 -6.47 -1.03 -6.45
N SER A 28 -7.31 -0.02 -6.67
CA SER A 28 -8.02 0.17 -7.93
C SER A 28 -7.05 0.28 -9.11
N SER A 29 -5.97 1.06 -8.96
CA SER A 29 -4.98 1.25 -10.02
C SER A 29 -4.26 -0.05 -10.43
N ILE A 30 -3.99 -0.93 -9.47
CA ILE A 30 -3.31 -2.21 -9.71
C ILE A 30 -4.29 -3.26 -10.27
N GLN A 31 -5.56 -3.23 -9.85
CA GLN A 31 -6.58 -4.20 -10.27
C GLN A 31 -7.32 -3.79 -11.56
N GLY A 32 -6.99 -2.64 -12.15
CA GLY A 32 -7.59 -2.16 -13.39
C GLY A 32 -9.03 -1.71 -13.23
N ASP A 33 -9.30 -0.87 -12.22
CA ASP A 33 -10.61 -0.27 -11.92
C ASP A 33 -11.73 -1.27 -11.58
N LEU A 34 -11.35 -2.48 -11.15
CA LEU A 34 -12.31 -3.41 -10.57
C LEU A 34 -12.79 -2.87 -9.22
N ASP A 35 -14.08 -2.58 -9.10
CA ASP A 35 -14.67 -2.09 -7.85
C ASP A 35 -14.72 -3.19 -6.78
N ARG A 36 -13.68 -3.22 -5.96
CA ARG A 36 -13.58 -4.02 -4.74
C ARG A 36 -13.37 -3.14 -3.50
N SER A 37 -13.59 -1.84 -3.62
CA SER A 37 -13.24 -0.85 -2.59
C SER A 37 -13.93 -1.16 -1.26
N MET A 38 -15.21 -1.54 -1.31
CA MET A 38 -15.96 -1.95 -0.13
C MET A 38 -15.36 -3.19 0.54
N TYR A 39 -14.95 -4.19 -0.24
CA TYR A 39 -14.31 -5.39 0.30
C TYR A 39 -12.98 -5.07 0.96
N ILE A 40 -12.12 -4.30 0.29
CA ILE A 40 -10.81 -3.90 0.82
C ILE A 40 -10.96 -3.04 2.08
N GLN A 41 -11.88 -2.09 2.08
CA GLN A 41 -12.20 -1.29 3.27
C GLN A 41 -12.65 -2.17 4.44
N LEU A 42 -13.59 -3.08 4.20
CA LEU A 42 -14.08 -4.00 5.22
C LEU A 42 -13.00 -4.96 5.72
N PHE A 43 -11.96 -5.23 4.93
CA PHE A 43 -10.86 -6.10 5.32
C PHE A 43 -9.76 -5.33 6.08
N ALA A 44 -9.35 -4.17 5.56
CA ALA A 44 -8.25 -3.37 6.10
C ALA A 44 -8.57 -2.69 7.43
N MET A 45 -9.84 -2.33 7.64
CA MET A 45 -10.29 -1.56 8.82
C MET A 45 -10.74 -2.45 9.98
N GLN A 46 -10.65 -3.77 9.87
CA GLN A 46 -10.98 -4.67 10.97
C GLN A 46 -9.97 -4.51 12.11
N PRO A 47 -10.39 -4.56 13.38
CA PRO A 47 -9.46 -4.51 14.52
C PRO A 47 -8.39 -5.61 14.51
N CYS A 48 -8.71 -6.76 13.91
CA CYS A 48 -7.80 -7.93 13.80
C CYS A 48 -6.92 -7.91 12.55
N ALA A 49 -7.04 -6.90 11.68
CA ALA A 49 -6.19 -6.75 10.52
C ALA A 49 -4.96 -5.89 10.86
N ASP A 50 -3.78 -6.33 10.42
CA ASP A 50 -2.62 -5.48 10.28
C ASP A 50 -2.50 -5.03 8.82
N ALA A 51 -3.03 -3.84 8.53
CA ALA A 51 -3.00 -3.22 7.22
C ALA A 51 -1.93 -2.11 7.17
N LYS A 52 -1.07 -2.19 6.16
CA LYS A 52 0.03 -1.26 5.90
C LYS A 52 -0.09 -0.64 4.50
N LEU A 53 0.34 0.61 4.41
CA LEU A 53 0.48 1.38 3.18
C LEU A 53 1.90 1.93 3.10
N ALA A 54 2.61 1.64 2.02
CA ALA A 54 3.90 2.24 1.71
C ALA A 54 3.69 3.49 0.85
N VAL A 55 4.31 4.60 1.26
CA VAL A 55 4.20 5.90 0.59
C VAL A 55 5.59 6.40 0.23
N CYS A 56 5.76 6.88 -1.00
CA CYS A 56 6.99 7.50 -1.50
C CYS A 56 6.62 8.81 -2.20
N ASP A 57 7.25 9.92 -1.82
CA ASP A 57 7.02 11.24 -2.42
C ASP A 57 5.54 11.67 -2.49
N GLY A 58 4.74 11.26 -1.49
CA GLY A 58 3.30 11.56 -1.40
C GLY A 58 2.40 10.51 -2.04
N GLU A 59 2.95 9.62 -2.87
CA GLU A 59 2.22 8.62 -3.63
C GLU A 59 2.24 7.25 -2.95
N ALA A 60 1.15 6.50 -3.09
CA ALA A 60 1.11 5.10 -2.70
C ALA A 60 2.00 4.27 -3.63
N VAL A 61 2.87 3.45 -3.03
CA VAL A 61 3.78 2.56 -3.77
C VAL A 61 3.68 1.10 -3.33
N GLY A 62 2.79 0.79 -2.39
CA GLY A 62 2.57 -0.58 -1.98
C GLY A 62 1.57 -0.70 -0.85
N ILE A 63 0.92 -1.86 -0.76
CA ILE A 63 0.00 -2.19 0.32
C ILE A 63 0.23 -3.63 0.78
N GLY A 64 -0.14 -3.89 2.03
CA GLY A 64 -0.16 -5.24 2.57
C GLY A 64 -1.19 -5.33 3.68
N ILE A 65 -2.05 -6.34 3.64
CA ILE A 65 -2.98 -6.66 4.73
C ILE A 65 -2.72 -8.08 5.20
N ALA A 66 -2.57 -8.26 6.51
CA ALA A 66 -2.53 -9.55 7.16
C ALA A 66 -3.67 -9.64 8.19
N ARG A 67 -4.34 -10.79 8.28
CA ARG A 67 -5.44 -11.02 9.22
C ARG A 67 -5.46 -12.47 9.67
N LEU A 68 -5.64 -12.68 10.98
CA LEU A 68 -5.96 -14.00 11.51
C LEU A 68 -7.46 -14.28 11.34
N LEU A 69 -7.79 -15.36 10.65
CA LEU A 69 -9.16 -15.85 10.46
C LEU A 69 -9.63 -16.62 11.70
N TYR A 70 -10.94 -16.77 11.86
CA TYR A 70 -11.54 -17.42 13.04
C TYR A 70 -11.14 -18.90 13.17
N ASN A 71 -10.80 -19.57 12.06
CA ASN A 71 -10.29 -20.93 12.03
C ASN A 71 -8.78 -21.03 12.37
N GLY A 72 -8.13 -19.92 12.74
CA GLY A 72 -6.71 -19.86 13.08
C GLY A 72 -5.77 -19.72 11.87
N GLU A 73 -6.29 -19.62 10.65
CA GLU A 73 -5.47 -19.42 9.46
C GLU A 73 -5.04 -17.96 9.31
N LEU A 74 -3.81 -17.73 8.84
CA LEU A 74 -3.33 -16.42 8.46
C LEU A 74 -3.69 -16.15 7.01
N PHE A 75 -4.53 -15.14 6.79
CA PHE A 75 -4.80 -14.61 5.47
C PHE A 75 -3.91 -13.38 5.21
N ILE A 76 -3.27 -13.34 4.05
CA ILE A 76 -2.49 -12.19 3.59
C ILE A 76 -3.02 -11.77 2.22
N GLY A 77 -3.58 -10.56 2.13
CA GLY A 77 -4.14 -10.07 0.89
C GLY A 77 -5.03 -8.82 1.06
N PRO A 78 -4.97 -7.87 0.12
CA PRO A 78 -3.97 -7.71 -0.94
C PRO A 78 -2.53 -7.49 -0.43
N LEU A 79 -1.56 -7.94 -1.23
CA LEU A 79 -0.13 -7.75 -1.02
C LEU A 79 0.57 -7.49 -2.36
N TYR A 80 0.93 -6.24 -2.62
CA TYR A 80 1.70 -5.85 -3.79
C TYR A 80 2.39 -4.52 -3.54
N ALA A 81 3.51 -4.31 -4.22
CA ALA A 81 4.30 -3.09 -4.14
C ALA A 81 4.98 -2.84 -5.49
N ASN A 82 5.14 -1.55 -5.81
CA ASN A 82 5.90 -1.12 -6.96
C ASN A 82 7.36 -1.54 -6.78
N THR A 83 7.94 -2.17 -7.79
CA THR A 83 9.37 -2.51 -7.83
C THR A 83 10.24 -1.35 -8.33
N TYR A 84 9.63 -0.37 -8.99
CA TYR A 84 10.30 0.83 -9.50
C TYR A 84 10.14 1.97 -8.51
N VAL A 85 11.27 2.43 -7.98
CA VAL A 85 11.34 3.63 -7.15
C VAL A 85 11.77 4.77 -8.06
N SER A 86 11.06 5.90 -7.99
CA SER A 86 11.38 7.07 -8.80
C SER A 86 12.82 7.52 -8.52
N TRP A 87 13.58 7.78 -9.59
CA TRP A 87 14.93 8.33 -9.52
C TRP A 87 14.88 9.76 -10.03
N TYR A 88 15.32 10.71 -9.21
CA TYR A 88 15.48 12.09 -9.67
C TYR A 88 16.97 12.42 -9.79
N VAL A 89 17.33 13.10 -10.89
CA VAL A 89 18.67 13.66 -11.08
C VAL A 89 18.73 15.00 -10.35
N VAL A 90 19.60 15.10 -9.35
CA VAL A 90 19.92 16.38 -8.72
C VAL A 90 21.10 16.99 -9.49
N ASN A 91 20.89 18.17 -10.10
CA ASN A 91 21.93 18.95 -10.79
C ASN A 91 22.63 19.91 -9.82
#